data_AF-A0A952M4G0-F1
#
_entry.id   AF-A0A952M4G0-F1
#
_cell.length_a   1.000
_cell.length_b   1.000
_cell.length_c   1.000
_cell.angle_alpha   90.00
_cell.angle_beta   90.00
_cell.angle_gamma   90.00
#
_symmetry.space_group_name_H-M   'P 1'
#
loop_
_entity.id
_entity.type
_entity.pdbx_description
1 polymer ?
#
loop_
_entity_poly.entity_id
_entity_poly.type
_entity_poly.pdbx_seq_one_letter_code
_entity_poly.pdbx_strand_id
1 'polypeptide(L)'
;MGYDATIKRLDVSAIIDIQGEQSRIAEWAGNKLPPFPDVPNSASISNGLNLYWVGRMRWLLRADISREQELLSVLRPSEAPAEISVVQISDTLQFFSIRGPEAEDVISVVTPLDFHSTVFPQYGVSYTDICGRKGL
;
A
#
# COMPACT_ATOMS: atom_id res chain seq x y z
N MET A 1 8.47 -5.98 -32.83
CA MET A 1 8.12 -6.57 -31.52
C MET A 1 7.86 -5.40 -30.60
N GLY A 2 6.58 -5.04 -30.42
CA GLY A 2 6.17 -4.03 -29.46
C GLY A 2 5.45 -4.76 -28.35
N TYR A 3 5.75 -4.42 -27.10
CA TYR A 3 4.96 -4.91 -25.99
C TYR A 3 3.61 -4.18 -25.99
N ASP A 4 2.50 -4.91 -25.97
CA ASP A 4 1.16 -4.43 -25.66
C ASP A 4 1.02 -4.26 -24.14
N ALA A 5 1.72 -3.24 -23.65
CA ALA A 5 1.64 -2.76 -22.28
C ALA A 5 1.67 -1.24 -22.25
N THR A 6 0.78 -0.66 -21.46
CA THR A 6 0.73 0.78 -21.18
C THR A 6 1.21 1.03 -19.76
N ILE A 7 2.16 1.95 -19.61
CA ILE A 7 2.63 2.46 -18.33
C ILE A 7 2.10 3.87 -18.14
N LYS A 8 1.36 4.11 -17.05
CA LYS A 8 0.83 5.42 -16.70
C LYS A 8 1.25 5.80 -15.30
N ARG A 9 1.85 6.98 -15.15
CA ARG A 9 2.04 7.61 -13.84
C ARG A 9 0.68 7.95 -13.24
N LEU A 10 0.42 7.51 -12.01
CA LEU A 10 -0.79 7.86 -11.29
C LEU A 10 -0.65 9.20 -10.57
N ASP A 11 -1.78 9.82 -10.27
CA ASP A 11 -1.81 11.01 -9.43
C ASP A 11 -1.27 10.70 -8.03
N VAL A 12 -0.80 11.75 -7.36
CA VAL A 12 -0.35 11.65 -5.96
C VAL A 12 -1.49 11.10 -5.11
N SER A 13 -1.17 10.24 -4.17
CA SER A 13 -2.13 9.64 -3.24
C SER A 13 -1.81 10.09 -1.82
N ALA A 14 -2.82 10.15 -0.96
CA ALA A 14 -2.57 10.26 0.47
C ALA A 14 -1.99 8.93 0.97
N ILE A 15 -0.86 8.96 1.66
CA ILE A 15 -0.18 7.76 2.16
C ILE A 15 0.20 7.98 3.62
N ILE A 16 -0.22 7.04 4.46
CA ILE A 16 0.09 7.03 5.89
C ILE A 16 0.76 5.70 6.22
N ASP A 17 1.98 5.77 6.72
CA ASP A 17 2.71 4.65 7.29
C ASP A 17 2.28 4.44 8.73
N ILE A 18 1.85 3.21 9.03
CA ILE A 18 1.34 2.81 10.34
C ILE A 18 2.18 1.63 10.82
N GLN A 19 2.81 1.77 11.97
CA GLN A 19 3.60 0.72 12.60
C GLN A 19 3.15 0.47 14.03
N GLY A 20 3.25 -0.78 14.46
CA GLY A 20 2.84 -1.20 15.79
C GLY A 20 2.25 -2.60 15.80
N GLU A 21 1.78 -3.04 16.95
CA GLU A 21 1.07 -4.31 17.07
C GLU A 21 -0.36 -4.16 16.55
N GLN A 22 -0.84 -5.14 15.76
CA GLN A 22 -2.12 -5.04 15.06
C GLN A 22 -3.29 -4.81 16.01
N SER A 23 -3.33 -5.51 17.15
CA SER A 23 -4.43 -5.37 18.10
C SER A 23 -4.43 -3.99 18.76
N ARG A 24 -3.27 -3.43 19.10
CA ARG A 24 -3.14 -2.05 19.59
C ARG A 24 -3.58 -1.02 18.57
N ILE A 25 -3.17 -1.17 17.31
CA ILE A 25 -3.59 -0.23 16.26
C ILE A 25 -5.10 -0.32 16.04
N ALA A 26 -5.67 -1.52 16.02
CA ALA A 26 -7.12 -1.70 15.89
C ALA A 26 -7.89 -1.09 17.06
N GLU A 27 -7.40 -1.26 18.30
CA GLU A 27 -7.98 -0.66 19.51
C GLU A 27 -7.97 0.87 19.43
N TRP A 28 -6.83 1.46 19.05
CA TRP A 28 -6.66 2.91 18.96
C TRP A 28 -7.40 3.54 17.78
N ALA A 29 -7.32 2.92 16.60
CA ALA A 29 -7.93 3.43 15.38
C ALA A 29 -9.44 3.16 15.34
N GLY A 30 -9.93 2.11 16.01
CA GLY A 30 -11.32 1.68 15.91
C GLY A 30 -11.74 1.48 14.46
N ASN A 31 -12.86 2.09 14.06
CA ASN A 31 -13.43 1.96 12.71
C ASN A 31 -12.83 2.92 11.67
N LYS A 32 -11.72 3.61 12.00
CA LYS A 32 -11.10 4.61 11.11
C LYS A 32 -10.29 3.97 9.97
N LEU A 33 -9.88 2.71 10.12
CA LEU A 33 -9.10 1.97 9.14
C LEU A 33 -9.97 0.90 8.47
N PRO A 34 -9.64 0.50 7.22
CA PRO A 34 -10.10 -0.77 6.67
C PRO A 34 -9.76 -1.94 7.60
N PRO A 35 -10.47 -3.08 7.49
CA PRO A 35 -10.05 -4.29 8.20
C PRO A 35 -8.60 -4.63 7.85
N PHE A 36 -7.83 -5.08 8.83
CA PHE A 36 -6.47 -5.54 8.57
C PHE A 36 -6.50 -6.74 7.62
N PRO A 37 -5.58 -6.83 6.63
CA PRO A 37 -5.53 -7.98 5.74
C PRO A 37 -5.21 -9.26 6.52
N ASP A 38 -5.98 -10.33 6.30
CA ASP A 38 -5.83 -11.61 7.02
C ASP A 38 -4.59 -12.41 6.57
N VAL A 39 -4.08 -12.11 5.37
CA VAL A 39 -2.97 -12.84 4.74
C VAL A 39 -1.80 -11.88 4.51
N PRO A 40 -0.54 -12.29 4.78
CA PRO A 40 0.62 -11.52 4.38
C PRO A 40 0.60 -11.17 2.89
N ASN A 41 1.22 -10.04 2.52
CA ASN A 41 1.29 -9.56 1.14
C ASN A 41 -0.08 -9.38 0.46
N SER A 42 -1.08 -8.93 1.22
CA SER A 42 -2.41 -8.63 0.69
C SER A 42 -2.88 -7.25 1.10
N ALA A 43 -3.97 -6.81 0.48
CA ALA A 43 -4.60 -5.53 0.76
C ALA A 43 -6.07 -5.71 1.14
N SER A 44 -6.52 -4.86 2.05
CA SER A 44 -7.94 -4.68 2.35
C SER A 44 -8.41 -3.35 1.78
N ILE A 45 -9.57 -3.36 1.13
CA ILE A 45 -10.15 -2.17 0.49
C ILE A 45 -11.51 -1.89 1.10
N SER A 46 -11.71 -0.67 1.60
CA SER A 46 -13.00 -0.23 2.15
C SER A 46 -13.14 1.28 2.04
N ASN A 47 -14.29 1.76 1.56
CA ASN A 47 -14.61 3.19 1.47
C ASN A 47 -13.53 4.06 0.79
N GLY A 48 -12.92 3.56 -0.29
CA GLY A 48 -11.85 4.25 -1.01
C GLY A 48 -10.50 4.33 -0.27
N LEU A 49 -10.38 3.60 0.85
CA LEU A 49 -9.14 3.40 1.58
C LEU A 49 -8.60 2.01 1.27
N ASN A 50 -7.29 1.92 1.03
CA ASN A 50 -6.59 0.66 0.83
C ASN A 50 -5.56 0.50 1.94
N LEU A 51 -5.63 -0.59 2.70
CA LEU A 51 -4.66 -0.92 3.74
C LEU A 51 -3.77 -2.06 3.25
N TYR A 52 -2.52 -1.72 2.97
CA TYR A 52 -1.53 -2.63 2.42
C TYR A 52 -0.71 -3.29 3.52
N TRP A 53 -0.60 -4.61 3.48
CA TRP A 53 0.36 -5.34 4.29
C TRP A 53 1.78 -5.08 3.78
N VAL A 54 2.67 -4.60 4.65
CA VAL A 54 4.09 -4.36 4.32
C VAL A 54 5.00 -5.22 5.18
N GLY A 55 4.60 -5.51 6.41
CA GLY A 55 5.31 -6.38 7.33
C GLY A 55 4.43 -6.76 8.52
N ARG A 56 4.97 -7.61 9.40
CA ARG A 56 4.24 -8.14 10.57
C ARG A 56 3.67 -7.06 11.50
N MET A 57 4.30 -5.90 11.54
CA MET A 57 3.92 -4.76 12.41
C MET A 57 3.91 -3.46 11.61
N ARG A 58 3.71 -3.52 10.29
CA ARG A 58 3.78 -2.37 9.41
C ARG A 58 2.76 -2.47 8.28
N TRP A 59 2.00 -1.41 8.12
CA TRP A 59 1.00 -1.26 7.07
C TRP A 59 1.10 0.11 6.41
N LEU A 60 0.67 0.19 5.15
CA LEU A 60 0.52 1.45 4.44
C LEU A 60 -0.96 1.68 4.13
N LEU A 61 -1.52 2.77 4.66
CA LEU A 61 -2.84 3.23 4.28
C LEU A 61 -2.72 4.16 3.08
N ARG A 62 -3.42 3.86 2.00
CA ARG A 62 -3.49 4.69 0.79
C ARG A 62 -4.92 5.13 0.49
N ALA A 63 -5.08 6.40 0.15
CA ALA A 63 -6.34 6.98 -0.31
C ALA A 63 -6.11 8.04 -1.41
N ASP A 64 -7.19 8.60 -1.92
CA ASP A 64 -7.13 9.81 -2.75
C ASP A 64 -6.48 10.97 -1.96
N ILE A 65 -5.66 11.79 -2.63
CA ILE A 65 -4.94 12.90 -2.00
C ILE A 65 -5.88 13.93 -1.36
N SER A 66 -7.09 14.12 -1.90
CA SER A 66 -8.09 15.04 -1.33
C SER A 66 -8.53 14.65 0.08
N ARG A 67 -8.30 13.39 0.50
CA ARG A 67 -8.66 12.86 1.82
C ARG A 67 -7.54 12.92 2.84
N GLU A 68 -6.36 13.40 2.48
CA GLU A 68 -5.20 13.41 3.38
C GLU A 68 -5.48 14.17 4.68
N GLN A 69 -6.01 15.39 4.59
CA GLN A 69 -6.31 16.20 5.77
C GLN A 69 -7.40 15.58 6.64
N GLU A 70 -8.42 14.96 6.03
CA GLU A 70 -9.47 14.20 6.73
C GLU A 70 -8.82 13.05 7.52
N LEU A 71 -7.98 12.25 6.86
CA LEU A 71 -7.30 11.11 7.48
C LEU A 71 -6.39 11.53 8.63
N LEU A 72 -5.61 12.60 8.47
CA LEU A 72 -4.75 13.11 9.54
C LEU A 72 -5.56 13.65 10.73
N SER A 73 -6.70 14.30 10.46
CA SER A 73 -7.59 14.81 11.51
C SER A 73 -8.29 13.69 12.28
N VAL A 74 -8.58 12.58 11.59
CA VAL A 74 -9.27 11.41 12.16
C VAL A 74 -8.30 10.50 12.90
N LEU A 75 -7.13 10.21 12.32
CA LEU A 75 -6.10 9.37 12.93
C LEU A 75 -5.37 10.11 14.05
N ARG A 76 -5.17 11.42 13.94
CA ARG A 76 -4.45 12.24 14.93
C ARG A 76 -3.09 11.63 15.31
N PRO A 77 -2.11 11.59 14.37
CA PRO A 77 -0.82 10.97 14.61
C PRO A 77 -0.09 11.45 15.87
N SER A 78 -0.25 12.72 16.25
CA SER A 78 0.33 13.31 17.46
C SER A 78 -0.25 12.79 18.78
N GLU A 79 -1.42 12.14 18.73
CA GLU A 79 -2.11 11.52 19.87
C GLU A 79 -1.94 10.00 19.87
N ALA A 80 -1.11 9.44 18.98
CA ALA A 80 -0.85 8.01 18.95
C ALA A 80 -0.09 7.56 20.24
N PRO A 81 -0.48 6.42 20.84
CA PRO A 81 0.28 5.81 21.93
C PRO A 81 1.74 5.56 21.54
N ALA A 82 2.65 5.53 22.54
CA ALA A 82 4.09 5.35 22.30
C ALA A 82 4.47 4.05 21.56
N GLU A 83 3.58 3.04 21.59
CA GLU A 83 3.76 1.75 20.91
C GLU A 83 3.33 1.77 19.43
N ILE A 84 2.69 2.86 18.98
CA ILE A 84 2.16 3.03 17.62
C ILE A 84 2.86 4.22 16.96
N SER A 85 3.39 4.02 15.76
CA SER A 85 3.91 5.09 14.93
C SER A 85 2.95 5.33 13.76
N VAL A 86 2.59 6.58 13.54
CA VAL A 86 1.77 7.01 12.40
C VAL A 86 2.46 8.19 11.73
N VAL A 87 2.82 8.03 10.46
CA VAL A 87 3.60 9.03 9.72
C VAL A 87 2.98 9.25 8.36
N GLN A 88 2.70 10.51 8.01
CA GLN A 88 2.32 10.87 6.65
C GLN A 88 3.55 10.81 5.75
N ILE A 89 3.45 10.07 4.65
CA ILE A 89 4.56 9.84 3.71
C ILE A 89 4.13 9.99 2.24
N SER A 90 3.08 10.78 1.97
CA SER A 90 2.50 10.95 0.63
C SER A 90 3.51 11.42 -0.42
N ASP A 91 4.49 12.23 -0.02
CA ASP A 91 5.54 12.74 -0.92
C ASP A 91 6.68 11.73 -1.17
N THR A 92 6.67 10.57 -0.50
CA THR A 92 7.78 9.60 -0.56
C THR A 92 7.58 8.52 -1.63
N LEU A 93 6.33 8.26 -2.03
CA LEU A 93 6.00 7.20 -3.00
C LEU A 93 5.26 7.77 -4.20
N GLN A 94 5.67 7.31 -5.38
CA GLN A 94 4.99 7.59 -6.64
C GLN A 94 4.48 6.28 -7.22
N PHE A 95 3.18 6.22 -7.50
CA PHE A 95 2.59 5.03 -8.10
C PHE A 95 2.56 5.12 -9.63
N PHE A 96 2.72 3.96 -10.25
CA PHE A 96 2.58 3.74 -11.67
C PHE A 96 1.62 2.58 -11.89
N SER A 97 0.79 2.66 -12.92
CA SER A 97 -0.03 1.54 -13.37
C SER A 97 0.57 0.97 -14.65
N ILE A 98 0.80 -0.33 -14.65
CA ILE A 98 1.16 -1.10 -15.83
C ILE A 98 -0.06 -1.96 -16.18
N ARG A 99 -0.53 -1.90 -17.43
CA ARG A 99 -1.70 -2.64 -17.90
C ARG A 99 -1.48 -3.14 -19.32
N GLY A 100 -2.06 -4.29 -19.62
CA GLY A 100 -1.99 -4.91 -20.94
C GLY A 100 -1.70 -6.41 -20.81
N PRO A 101 -1.88 -7.21 -21.87
CA PRO A 101 -1.61 -8.64 -21.87
C PRO A 101 -0.17 -8.98 -21.45
N GLU A 102 0.78 -8.08 -21.70
CA GLU A 102 2.21 -8.30 -21.47
C GLU A 102 2.76 -7.46 -20.30
N ALA A 103 1.88 -6.96 -19.43
CA ALA A 103 2.27 -6.20 -18.24
C ALA A 103 3.17 -7.02 -17.30
N GLU A 104 2.93 -8.33 -17.20
CA GLU A 104 3.72 -9.28 -16.40
C GLU A 104 5.16 -9.41 -16.93
N ASP A 105 5.32 -9.54 -18.25
CA ASP A 105 6.62 -9.60 -18.90
C ASP A 105 7.44 -8.32 -18.66
N VAL A 106 6.78 -7.16 -18.69
CA VAL A 106 7.45 -5.88 -18.42
C VAL A 106 7.92 -5.78 -16.97
N ILE A 107 7.08 -6.14 -16.00
CA ILE A 107 7.41 -5.97 -14.57
C ILE A 107 8.42 -7.03 -14.09
N SER A 108 8.39 -8.25 -14.61
CA SER A 108 9.33 -9.33 -14.24
C SER A 108 10.80 -9.03 -14.57
N VAL A 109 11.07 -8.13 -15.52
CA VAL A 109 12.43 -7.68 -15.85
C VAL A 109 13.03 -6.82 -14.74
N VAL A 110 12.20 -6.16 -13.93
CA VAL A 110 12.66 -5.15 -12.95
C VAL A 110 12.44 -5.54 -11.50
N THR A 111 11.81 -6.68 -11.22
CA THR A 111 11.59 -7.19 -9.87
C THR A 111 11.68 -8.72 -9.83
N PRO A 112 12.17 -9.32 -8.74
CA PRO A 112 12.22 -10.76 -8.56
C PRO A 112 10.85 -11.38 -8.20
N LEU A 113 9.77 -10.60 -8.17
CA LEU A 113 8.44 -11.11 -7.82
C LEU A 113 7.88 -12.07 -8.87
N ASP A 114 7.25 -13.13 -8.37
CA ASP A 114 6.42 -14.03 -9.16
C ASP A 114 4.99 -13.48 -9.19
N PHE A 115 4.52 -13.10 -10.38
CA PHE A 115 3.19 -12.52 -10.60
C PHE A 115 2.14 -13.55 -10.99
N HIS A 116 2.51 -14.83 -11.03
CA HIS A 116 1.56 -15.89 -11.32
C HIS A 116 0.41 -15.86 -10.31
N SER A 117 -0.83 -15.97 -10.78
CA SER A 117 -2.04 -15.77 -9.95
C SER A 117 -2.15 -16.65 -8.70
N THR A 118 -1.43 -17.77 -8.65
CA THR A 118 -1.36 -18.65 -7.47
C THR A 118 -0.43 -18.11 -6.37
N VAL A 119 0.53 -17.25 -6.72
CA VAL A 119 1.51 -16.65 -5.82
C VAL A 119 1.16 -15.18 -5.54
N PHE A 120 0.74 -14.44 -6.56
CA PHE A 120 0.30 -13.05 -6.46
C PHE A 120 -1.17 -12.93 -6.85
N PRO A 121 -2.10 -13.18 -5.90
CA PRO A 121 -3.52 -13.19 -6.18
C PRO A 121 -4.07 -11.77 -6.41
N GLN A 122 -5.36 -11.69 -6.76
CA GLN A 122 -6.08 -10.42 -6.78
C GLN A 122 -5.97 -9.72 -5.41
N TYR A 123 -5.63 -8.43 -5.43
CA TYR A 123 -5.29 -7.63 -4.24
C TYR A 123 -4.00 -8.05 -3.51
N GLY A 124 -3.15 -8.86 -4.16
CA GLY A 124 -1.78 -9.07 -3.74
C GLY A 124 -1.02 -7.75 -3.72
N VAL A 125 -0.20 -7.57 -2.69
CA VAL A 125 0.68 -6.41 -2.52
C VAL A 125 1.98 -6.90 -1.93
N SER A 126 3.12 -6.46 -2.45
CA SER A 126 4.41 -6.86 -1.90
C SER A 126 5.36 -5.69 -1.81
N TYR A 127 5.98 -5.52 -0.64
CA TYR A 127 7.05 -4.56 -0.47
C TYR A 127 8.38 -5.20 -0.86
N THR A 128 8.84 -4.91 -2.08
CA THR A 128 9.96 -5.61 -2.73
C THR A 128 11.00 -4.63 -3.28
N ASP A 129 12.00 -5.17 -3.98
CA ASP A 129 12.88 -4.40 -4.85
C ASP A 129 12.28 -4.28 -6.26
N ILE A 130 12.17 -3.05 -6.77
CA ILE A 130 11.76 -2.71 -8.13
C ILE A 130 12.82 -1.75 -8.69
N CYS A 131 13.51 -2.14 -9.76
CA CYS A 131 14.60 -1.36 -10.37
C CYS A 131 15.74 -1.01 -9.38
N GLY A 132 16.10 -1.90 -8.45
CA GLY A 132 17.16 -1.66 -7.46
C GLY A 132 16.76 -0.69 -6.35
N ARG A 133 15.46 -0.42 -6.18
CA ARG A 133 14.91 0.44 -5.13
C ARG A 133 13.77 -0.27 -4.43
N LYS A 134 13.60 0.01 -3.13
CA LYS A 134 12.43 -0.48 -2.40
C LYS A 134 11.16 0.21 -2.89
N GLY A 135 10.14 -0.59 -3.16
CA GLY A 135 8.84 -0.16 -3.68
C GLY A 135 7.73 -1.10 -3.24
N LEU A 136 6.50 -0.64 -3.47
CA LEU A 136 5.27 -1.38 -3.21
C LEU A 136 4.56 -1.70 -4.53
#